data_AF-A0A2N2MMF2-F1
#
_entry.id   AF-A0A2N2MMF2-F1
#
_cell.length_a   1.000
_cell.length_b   1.000
_cell.length_c   1.000
_cell.angle_alpha   90.00
_cell.angle_beta   90.00
_cell.angle_gamma   90.00
#
_symmetry.space_group_name_H-M   'P 1'
#
loop_
_entity.id
_entity.type
_entity.pdbx_description
1 polymer ?
#
loop_
_entity_poly.entity_id
_entity_poly.type
_entity_poly.pdbx_seq_one_letter_code
_entity_poly.pdbx_strand_id
1 'polypeptide(L)'
;MDAKPATKINWPLAILAGSSLPIILILIGIILVLVSIFYPAGPGTGVVDTTLENIVLFGGLYLALPFGLLNIFAGSRALVKGRLKKRVAVTGILLGLFGILIGLLAWASYYMISSIEF
;
A
#
# COMPACT_ATOMS: atom_id res chain seq x y z
N MET A 1 28.27 12.32 36.68
CA MET A 1 27.08 11.75 36.01
C MET A 1 27.48 11.47 34.58
N ASP A 2 27.82 10.22 34.29
CA ASP A 2 28.32 9.82 32.97
C ASP A 2 27.21 9.93 31.94
N ALA A 3 27.42 10.78 30.93
CA ALA A 3 26.52 10.91 29.80
C ALA A 3 26.52 9.57 29.04
N LYS A 4 25.44 8.81 29.20
CA LYS A 4 25.18 7.57 28.47
C LYS A 4 25.36 7.89 26.97
N PRO A 5 26.28 7.23 26.24
CA PRO A 5 26.48 7.54 24.84
C PRO A 5 25.17 7.30 24.10
N ALA A 6 24.72 8.30 23.34
CA ALA A 6 23.53 8.19 22.51
C ALA A 6 23.68 6.94 21.65
N THR A 7 22.89 5.90 21.99
CA THR A 7 22.80 4.66 21.24
C THR A 7 22.60 5.06 19.79
N LYS A 8 23.59 4.77 18.93
CA LYS A 8 23.50 5.05 17.50
C LYS A 8 22.18 4.46 17.03
N ILE A 9 21.20 5.32 16.77
CA ILE A 9 19.92 4.89 16.23
C ILE A 9 20.27 4.15 14.95
N ASN A 10 19.97 2.86 14.91
CA ASN A 10 20.08 2.08 13.69
C ASN A 10 19.01 2.61 12.74
N TRP A 11 19.31 3.73 12.08
CA TRP A 11 18.47 4.38 11.08
C TRP A 11 17.95 3.41 10.01
N PRO A 12 18.71 2.38 9.57
CA PRO A 12 18.16 1.35 8.68
C PRO A 12 17.02 0.57 9.34
N LEU A 13 17.13 0.21 10.61
CA LEU A 13 16.12 -0.52 11.37
C LEU A 13 14.90 0.37 11.70
N ALA A 14 15.12 1.65 12.02
CA ALA A 14 14.05 2.62 12.26
C ALA A 14 13.29 2.98 10.96
N ILE A 15 13.99 3.01 9.82
CA ILE A 15 13.35 3.19 8.52
C ILE A 15 12.67 1.88 8.09
N LEU A 16 13.27 0.70 8.29
CA LEU A 16 12.61 -0.59 8.05
C LEU A 16 11.37 -0.79 8.91
N ALA A 17 11.41 -0.38 10.19
CA ALA A 17 10.28 -0.42 11.10
C ALA A 17 9.26 0.71 10.82
N GLY A 18 9.71 1.85 10.28
CA GLY A 18 8.84 2.95 9.86
C GLY A 18 8.21 2.74 8.47
N SER A 19 8.86 1.96 7.60
CA SER A 19 8.37 1.56 6.28
C SER A 19 7.65 0.22 6.31
N SER A 20 7.85 -0.61 7.34
CA SER A 20 7.16 -1.91 7.46
C SER A 20 5.66 -1.72 7.57
N LEU A 21 5.18 -0.74 8.35
CA LEU A 21 3.74 -0.48 8.46
C LEU A 21 3.12 -0.04 7.10
N PRO A 22 3.67 0.95 6.36
CA PRO A 22 3.23 1.23 5.00
C PRO A 22 3.27 0.02 4.07
N ILE A 23 4.34 -0.78 4.12
CA ILE A 23 4.47 -1.98 3.27
C ILE A 23 3.39 -3.01 3.62
N ILE A 24 3.14 -3.26 4.91
CA ILE A 24 2.11 -4.18 5.38
C ILE A 24 0.72 -3.69 4.93
N LEU A 25 0.45 -2.39 5.02
CA LEU A 25 -0.83 -1.81 4.63
C LEU A 25 -1.02 -1.85 3.10
N ILE A 26 0.04 -1.63 2.32
CA ILE A 26 0.02 -1.89 0.87
C ILE A 26 -0.32 -3.35 0.59
N LEU A 27 0.35 -4.30 1.26
CA LEU A 27 0.11 -5.72 1.04
C LEU A 27 -1.32 -6.14 1.41
N ILE A 28 -1.85 -5.65 2.54
CA ILE A 28 -3.25 -5.88 2.94
C ILE A 28 -4.19 -5.32 1.87
N GLY A 29 -3.96 -4.09 1.42
CA GLY A 29 -4.76 -3.47 0.37
C GLY A 29 -4.76 -4.29 -0.92
N ILE A 30 -3.59 -4.77 -1.34
CA ILE A 30 -3.44 -5.64 -2.51
C ILE A 30 -4.20 -6.96 -2.32
N ILE A 31 -4.05 -7.62 -1.17
CA ILE A 31 -4.71 -8.90 -0.89
C ILE A 31 -6.23 -8.73 -0.93
N LEU A 32 -6.77 -7.68 -0.32
CA LEU A 32 -8.21 -7.39 -0.33
C LEU A 32 -8.75 -7.22 -1.75
N VAL A 33 -8.03 -6.47 -2.59
CA VAL A 33 -8.39 -6.31 -4.01
C VAL A 33 -8.32 -7.64 -4.75
N LEU A 34 -7.27 -8.44 -4.55
CA LEU A 34 -7.15 -9.75 -5.21
C LEU A 34 -8.26 -10.72 -4.78
N VAL A 35 -8.59 -10.79 -3.49
CA VAL A 35 -9.67 -11.63 -2.98
C VAL A 35 -10.99 -11.28 -3.67
N SER A 36 -11.29 -9.99 -3.84
CA SER A 36 -12.52 -9.58 -4.52
C SER A 36 -12.58 -9.95 -6.00
N ILE A 37 -11.44 -10.01 -6.69
CA ILE A 37 -11.34 -10.38 -8.11
C ILE A 37 -11.47 -11.89 -8.28
N PHE A 38 -10.84 -12.69 -7.39
CA PHE A 38 -10.81 -14.14 -7.50
C PHE A 38 -12.02 -14.84 -6.86
N TYR A 39 -12.70 -14.19 -5.93
CA TYR A 39 -13.94 -14.67 -5.31
C TYR A 39 -15.08 -13.68 -5.55
N PRO A 40 -15.52 -13.51 -6.81
CA PRO A 40 -16.71 -12.72 -7.09
C PRO A 40 -17.92 -13.39 -6.41
N ALA A 41 -18.76 -12.60 -5.74
CA ALA A 41 -20.02 -13.08 -5.20
C ALA A 41 -20.80 -13.78 -6.33
N GLY A 42 -21.22 -15.03 -6.08
CA GLY A 42 -21.75 -15.90 -7.12
C GLY A 42 -22.97 -15.30 -7.84
N PRO A 43 -23.21 -15.70 -9.11
CA PRO A 43 -24.35 -15.23 -9.89
C PRO A 43 -25.64 -15.84 -9.30
N GLY A 44 -26.23 -15.19 -8.30
CA GLY A 44 -27.41 -15.71 -7.61
C GLY A 44 -28.01 -14.82 -6.54
N THR A 45 -27.31 -13.78 -6.09
CA THR A 45 -27.86 -12.81 -5.15
C THR A 45 -28.38 -11.61 -5.93
N GLY A 46 -29.70 -11.47 -6.07
CA GLY A 46 -30.37 -10.27 -6.62
C GLY A 46 -30.22 -9.01 -5.75
N VAL A 47 -29.19 -8.98 -4.91
CA VAL A 47 -28.73 -7.86 -4.09
C VAL A 47 -27.32 -7.58 -4.58
N VAL A 48 -27.10 -6.37 -5.08
CA VAL A 48 -25.76 -5.86 -5.41
C VAL A 48 -24.93 -5.96 -4.13
N ASP A 49 -23.96 -6.87 -4.12
CA ASP A 49 -23.13 -7.12 -2.93
C ASP A 49 -22.08 -6.00 -2.82
N THR A 50 -22.53 -4.84 -2.33
CA THR A 50 -21.71 -3.64 -2.07
C THR A 50 -20.55 -3.91 -1.12
N THR A 51 -20.53 -5.05 -0.44
CA THR A 51 -19.43 -5.49 0.42
C THR A 51 -18.13 -5.65 -0.37
N LEU A 52 -18.18 -6.27 -1.56
CA LEU A 52 -16.99 -6.47 -2.40
C LEU A 52 -16.48 -5.15 -2.97
N GLU A 53 -17.38 -4.28 -3.41
CA GLU A 53 -17.04 -2.94 -3.88
C GLU A 53 -16.38 -2.09 -2.80
N ASN A 54 -16.92 -2.13 -1.57
CA ASN A 54 -16.33 -1.43 -0.43
C ASN A 54 -14.96 -2.01 -0.05
N ILE A 55 -14.76 -3.32 -0.17
CA ILE A 55 -13.46 -3.96 0.06
C ILE A 55 -12.43 -3.51 -0.99
N VAL A 56 -12.81 -3.44 -2.27
CA VAL A 56 -11.96 -2.93 -3.36
C VAL A 56 -11.61 -1.46 -3.14
N LEU A 57 -12.60 -0.64 -2.82
CA LEU A 57 -12.42 0.79 -2.56
C LEU A 57 -11.52 1.01 -1.35
N PHE A 58 -11.74 0.29 -0.25
CA PHE A 58 -10.96 0.44 0.98
C PHE A 58 -9.53 -0.08 0.83
N GLY A 59 -9.37 -1.28 0.28
CA GLY A 59 -8.06 -1.88 0.03
C GLY A 59 -7.23 -1.11 -0.99
N GLY A 60 -7.84 -0.66 -2.07
CA GLY A 60 -7.16 0.10 -3.12
C GLY A 60 -6.91 1.55 -2.74
N LEU A 61 -7.99 2.32 -2.56
CA LEU A 61 -7.95 3.77 -2.46
C LEU A 61 -7.41 4.26 -1.10
N TYR A 62 -7.82 3.61 -0.02
CA TYR A 62 -7.52 4.07 1.34
C TYR A 62 -6.29 3.40 1.95
N LEU A 63 -5.85 2.26 1.40
CA LEU A 63 -4.64 1.57 1.83
C LEU A 63 -3.54 1.63 0.76
N ALA A 64 -3.69 0.92 -0.36
CA ALA A 64 -2.59 0.74 -1.31
C ALA A 64 -2.05 2.06 -1.89
N LEU A 65 -2.93 3.01 -2.20
CA LEU A 65 -2.58 4.29 -2.82
C LEU A 65 -1.81 5.25 -1.88
N PRO A 66 -2.34 5.66 -0.70
CA PRO A 66 -1.63 6.58 0.20
C PRO A 66 -0.35 5.98 0.78
N PHE A 67 -0.37 4.69 1.13
CA PHE A 67 0.84 4.04 1.65
C PHE A 67 1.87 3.79 0.55
N GLY A 68 1.44 3.55 -0.69
CA GLY A 68 2.31 3.50 -1.87
C GLY A 68 3.09 4.80 -2.07
N LEU A 69 2.38 5.94 -2.02
CA LEU A 69 2.97 7.29 -2.07
C LEU A 69 3.97 7.54 -0.94
N LEU A 70 3.61 7.18 0.29
CA LEU A 70 4.49 7.32 1.45
C LEU A 70 5.77 6.49 1.28
N ASN A 71 5.68 5.29 0.73
CA ASN A 71 6.82 4.40 0.52
C ASN A 71 7.76 4.93 -0.58
N ILE A 72 7.22 5.52 -1.65
CA ILE A 72 8.01 6.21 -2.68
C ILE A 72 8.74 7.42 -2.07
N PHE A 73 8.04 8.24 -1.29
CA PHE A 73 8.64 9.43 -0.69
C PHE A 73 9.74 9.06 0.32
N ALA A 74 9.48 8.06 1.15
CA ALA A 74 10.45 7.53 2.12
C ALA A 74 11.68 6.92 1.41
N GLY A 75 11.47 6.10 0.39
CA GLY A 75 12.53 5.48 -0.40
C GLY A 75 13.39 6.51 -1.13
N SER A 76 12.77 7.49 -1.81
CA SER A 76 13.46 8.58 -2.50
C SER A 76 14.28 9.44 -1.54
N ARG A 77 13.71 9.80 -0.39
CA ARG A 77 14.43 10.60 0.63
C ARG A 77 15.60 9.82 1.23
N ALA A 78 15.46 8.52 1.42
CA ALA A 78 16.54 7.66 1.91
C ALA A 78 17.68 7.50 0.89
N LEU A 79 17.34 7.46 -0.41
CA LEU A 79 18.30 7.40 -1.51
C LEU A 79 19.11 8.70 -1.60
N VAL A 80 18.44 9.86 -1.59
CA VAL A 80 19.07 11.19 -1.68
C VAL A 80 19.99 11.46 -0.48
N LYS A 81 19.58 11.06 0.73
CA LYS A 81 20.38 11.28 1.94
C LYS A 81 21.46 10.21 2.18
N GLY A 82 21.61 9.23 1.28
CA GLY A 82 22.58 8.13 1.44
C GLY A 82 22.37 7.28 2.70
N ARG A 83 21.15 7.28 3.27
CA ARG A 83 20.86 6.64 4.57
C ARG A 83 20.61 5.13 4.46
N LEU A 84 20.35 4.63 3.27
CA LEU A 84 20.08 3.23 2.97
C LEU A 84 20.91 2.76 1.78
N LYS A 85 21.20 1.45 1.72
CA LYS A 85 21.79 0.83 0.52
C LYS A 85 20.85 1.08 -0.66
N LYS A 86 21.41 1.52 -1.80
CA LYS A 86 20.63 1.80 -3.04
C LYS A 86 19.61 0.72 -3.36
N ARG A 87 20.00 -0.55 -3.26
CA ARG A 87 19.09 -1.69 -3.53
C ARG A 87 17.83 -1.66 -2.66
N VAL A 88 17.95 -1.43 -1.36
CA VAL A 88 16.81 -1.43 -0.42
C VAL A 88 15.87 -0.25 -0.68
N ALA A 89 16.45 0.94 -0.91
CA ALA A 89 15.67 2.13 -1.23
C ALA A 89 14.88 1.96 -2.55
N VAL A 90 15.50 1.37 -3.58
CA VAL A 90 14.85 1.09 -4.85
C VAL A 90 13.72 0.07 -4.70
N THR A 91 13.92 -1.01 -3.92
CA THR A 91 12.85 -1.99 -3.66
C THR A 91 11.65 -1.35 -2.98
N GLY A 92 11.86 -0.45 -2.01
CA GLY A 92 10.77 0.29 -1.36
C GLY A 92 10.01 1.20 -2.32
N ILE A 93 10.71 1.89 -3.23
CA ILE A 93 10.09 2.72 -4.27
C ILE A 93 9.25 1.85 -5.23
N LEU A 94 9.78 0.70 -5.67
CA LEU A 94 9.08 -0.21 -6.58
C LEU A 94 7.80 -0.79 -5.93
N LEU A 95 7.87 -1.20 -4.67
CA LEU A 95 6.69 -1.64 -3.91
C LEU A 95 5.65 -0.52 -3.78
N GLY A 96 6.11 0.71 -3.55
CA GLY A 96 5.22 1.87 -3.51
C GLY A 96 4.52 2.15 -4.85
N LEU A 97 5.26 2.08 -5.95
CA LEU A 97 4.70 2.21 -7.31
C LEU A 97 3.67 1.11 -7.60
N PHE A 98 3.95 -0.12 -7.20
CA PHE A 98 3.03 -1.25 -7.37
C PHE A 98 1.74 -1.05 -6.56
N GLY A 99 1.85 -0.56 -5.33
CA GLY A 99 0.70 -0.20 -4.50
C GLY A 99 -0.18 0.90 -5.11
N ILE A 100 0.43 1.93 -5.69
CA ILE A 100 -0.30 3.00 -6.40
C ILE A 100 -1.04 2.44 -7.61
N LEU A 101 -0.36 1.62 -8.43
CA LEU A 101 -0.96 1.03 -9.63
C LEU A 101 -2.20 0.19 -9.27
N ILE A 102 -2.09 -0.64 -8.24
CA ILE A 102 -3.22 -1.48 -7.77
C ILE A 102 -4.33 -0.62 -7.16
N GLY A 103 -3.99 0.43 -6.40
CA GLY A 103 -4.98 1.37 -5.87
C GLY A 103 -5.76 2.09 -6.96
N LEU A 104 -5.09 2.50 -8.04
CA LEU A 104 -5.72 3.13 -9.20
C LEU A 104 -6.58 2.14 -10.00
N LEU A 105 -6.12 0.90 -10.18
CA LEU A 105 -6.91 -0.15 -10.81
C LEU A 105 -8.18 -0.46 -10.03
N ALA A 106 -8.06 -0.62 -8.70
CA ALA A 106 -9.19 -0.82 -7.81
C ALA A 106 -10.21 0.33 -7.89
N TRP A 107 -9.72 1.57 -7.96
CA TRP A 107 -10.56 2.75 -8.14
C TRP A 107 -11.29 2.76 -9.50
N ALA A 108 -10.57 2.46 -10.58
CA ALA A 108 -11.16 2.38 -11.92
C ALA A 108 -12.20 1.25 -12.00
N SER A 109 -11.92 0.08 -11.42
CA SER A 109 -12.87 -1.03 -11.34
C SER A 109 -14.13 -0.65 -10.55
N TYR A 110 -13.98 0.04 -9.42
CA TYR A 110 -15.13 0.56 -8.66
C TYR A 110 -15.98 1.52 -9.49
N TYR A 111 -15.35 2.47 -10.20
CA TYR A 111 -16.07 3.41 -11.07
C TYR A 111 -16.78 2.73 -12.24
N MET A 112 -16.17 1.71 -12.85
CA MET A 112 -16.81 0.95 -13.93
C MET A 112 -18.03 0.18 -13.43
N ILE A 113 -17.96 -0.41 -12.24
CA ILE A 113 -19.09 -1.15 -11.65
C ILE A 113 -20.20 -0.17 -11.26
N SER A 114 -19.88 0.94 -10.58
CA SER A 114 -20.89 1.90 -10.13
C SER A 114 -21.53 2.70 -11.27
N SER A 115 -20.84 2.90 -12.40
CA SER A 115 -21.39 3.62 -13.57
C SER A 115 -22.33 2.78 -14.43
N ILE A 116 -22.36 1.46 -14.26
CA ILE A 116 -23.33 0.57 -14.93
C ILE A 116 -24.71 0.65 -14.25
N GLU A 117 -24.79 1.15 -13.01
CA GLU A 117 -26.03 1.24 -12.23
C GLU A 117 -26.83 2.54 -12.43
N PHE A 118 -26.39 3.46 -13.30
CA PHE A 118 -27.06 4.73 -13.61
C PHE A 118 -27.64 4.79 -15.04
#